data_AF-A0A2G9XM84-F1
#
_entry.id   AF-A0A2G9XM84-F1
#
_cell.length_a   1.000
_cell.length_b   1.000
_cell.length_c   1.000
_cell.angle_alpha   90.00
_cell.angle_beta   90.00
_cell.angle_gamma   90.00
#
_symmetry.space_group_name_H-M   'P 1'
#
loop_
_entity.id
_entity.type
_entity.pdbx_description
1 polymer ?
#
loop_
_entity_poly.entity_id
_entity_poly.type
_entity_poly.pdbx_seq_one_letter_code
_entity_poly.pdbx_strand_id
1 'polypeptide(L)'
;MYDVLPDSPRQPYDMHGILKRVVDKGYLFEIKKDFAPNMITAFARLNGEAVGIIANNPIYMAGAIDYNASDKLARFVRICDSFNLPLVQFQDTPAVMIGSQQERMGIIRHGSKMLYAYSEATVPIVTVIVRKSYAGAQLCMANKPMGADYV
;
A
#
# COMPACT_ATOMS: atom_id res chain seq x y z
N MET A 1 1.04 -19.20 8.01
CA MET A 1 0.52 -17.90 7.54
C MET A 1 -0.82 -17.55 8.21
N TYR A 2 -1.65 -18.55 8.51
CA TYR A 2 -3.00 -18.38 9.06
C TYR A 2 -3.08 -17.68 10.44
N ASP A 3 -2.01 -17.70 11.24
CA ASP A 3 -2.07 -17.16 12.62
C ASP A 3 -1.83 -15.64 12.72
N VAL A 4 -1.69 -14.91 11.60
CA VAL A 4 -1.44 -13.45 11.64
C VAL A 4 -2.73 -12.64 11.68
N LEU A 5 -3.80 -13.16 11.08
CA LEU A 5 -5.07 -12.46 11.01
C LEU A 5 -5.93 -12.85 12.22
N PRO A 6 -6.35 -11.87 13.05
CA PRO A 6 -7.22 -12.15 14.16
C PRO A 6 -8.63 -12.50 13.66
N ASP A 7 -9.32 -13.39 14.37
CA ASP A 7 -10.71 -13.78 14.07
C ASP A 7 -11.66 -12.58 14.11
N SER A 8 -11.40 -11.62 15.00
CA SER A 8 -12.17 -10.39 15.09
C SER A 8 -11.75 -9.39 14.02
N PRO A 9 -12.65 -8.93 13.12
CA PRO A 9 -12.33 -7.96 12.07
C PRO A 9 -12.01 -6.55 12.60
N ARG A 10 -12.34 -6.28 13.86
CA ARG A 10 -12.04 -5.03 14.56
C ARG A 10 -10.63 -5.01 15.15
N GLN A 11 -10.02 -6.18 15.35
CA GLN A 11 -8.69 -6.27 15.90
C GLN A 11 -7.65 -6.00 14.79
N PRO A 12 -6.71 -5.05 15.01
CA PRO A 12 -5.59 -4.84 14.09
C PRO A 12 -4.57 -5.99 14.22
N TYR A 13 -3.70 -6.10 13.23
CA TYR A 13 -2.57 -7.02 13.23
C TYR A 13 -1.34 -6.35 12.63
N ASP A 14 -0.17 -6.94 12.84
CA ASP A 14 1.09 -6.44 12.32
C ASP A 14 1.28 -6.85 10.85
N MET A 15 1.13 -5.88 9.94
CA MET A 15 1.36 -6.08 8.51
C MET A 15 2.84 -6.44 8.23
N HIS A 16 3.80 -5.92 9.00
CA HIS A 16 5.21 -6.28 8.83
C HIS A 16 5.46 -7.76 9.05
N GLY A 17 4.70 -8.40 9.95
CA GLY A 17 4.73 -9.85 10.16
C GLY A 17 4.35 -10.65 8.92
N ILE A 18 3.41 -10.16 8.10
CA ILE A 18 3.07 -10.75 6.80
C ILE A 18 4.20 -10.50 5.80
N LEU A 19 4.62 -9.25 5.65
CA LEU A 19 5.64 -8.86 4.67
C LEU A 19 6.94 -9.64 4.84
N LYS A 20 7.44 -9.77 6.08
CA LYS A 20 8.67 -10.51 6.41
C LYS A 20 8.59 -12.01 6.11
N ARG A 21 7.39 -12.58 5.97
CA ARG A 21 7.21 -14.00 5.58
C ARG A 21 7.15 -14.19 4.08
N VAL A 22 6.84 -13.13 3.32
CA VAL A 22 6.73 -13.17 1.86
C VAL A 22 8.06 -12.82 1.21
N VAL A 23 8.77 -11.80 1.71
CA VAL A 23 10.02 -11.34 1.11
C VAL A 23 11.19 -12.28 1.42
N ASP A 24 12.19 -12.29 0.54
CA ASP A 24 13.38 -13.11 0.69
C ASP A 24 14.09 -12.83 2.03
N LYS A 25 14.28 -13.89 2.82
CA LYS A 25 14.97 -13.86 4.12
C LYS A 25 14.36 -12.86 5.13
N GLY A 26 13.14 -12.38 4.89
CA GLY A 26 12.47 -11.39 5.73
C GLY A 26 13.08 -9.98 5.70
N TYR A 27 13.93 -9.65 4.73
CA TYR A 27 14.54 -8.33 4.63
C TYR A 27 13.60 -7.31 3.97
N LEU A 28 13.14 -6.35 4.78
CA LEU A 28 12.42 -5.17 4.32
C LEU A 28 13.27 -3.92 4.54
N PHE A 29 13.55 -3.16 3.48
CA PHE A 29 14.21 -1.85 3.59
C PHE A 29 13.16 -0.74 3.49
N GLU A 30 12.62 -0.33 4.64
CA GLU A 30 11.53 0.64 4.69
C GLU A 30 11.96 2.06 4.35
N ILE A 31 11.18 2.69 3.48
CA ILE A 31 11.32 4.08 3.06
C ILE A 31 10.29 4.91 3.82
N LYS A 32 10.75 6.04 4.41
CA LYS A 32 9.90 6.96 5.19
C LYS A 32 9.10 6.26 6.29
N LYS A 33 9.72 5.34 7.05
CA LYS A 33 9.05 4.54 8.10
C LYS A 33 8.28 5.39 9.12
N ASP A 34 8.83 6.55 9.50
CA ASP A 34 8.27 7.44 10.54
C ASP A 34 7.27 8.47 9.99
N PHE A 35 7.01 8.49 8.68
CA PHE A 35 6.06 9.40 8.03
C PHE A 35 4.90 8.62 7.41
N ALA A 36 3.66 9.00 7.73
CA ALA A 36 2.43 8.30 7.33
C ALA A 36 2.53 6.78 7.60
N PRO A 37 2.63 6.35 8.87
CA PRO A 37 2.89 4.95 9.24
C PRO A 37 1.72 3.99 8.92
N ASN A 38 0.54 4.53 8.61
CA ASN A 38 -0.61 3.85 8.03
C ASN A 38 -0.36 3.29 6.61
N MET A 39 0.72 3.73 5.95
CA MET A 39 1.16 3.24 4.64
C MET A 39 2.63 2.84 4.70
N ILE A 40 2.91 1.56 4.53
CA ILE A 40 4.26 1.01 4.45
C ILE A 40 4.72 1.12 3.00
N THR A 41 5.93 1.63 2.79
CA THR A 41 6.64 1.60 1.50
C THR A 41 8.04 1.09 1.76
N ALA A 42 8.49 0.07 1.04
CA ALA A 42 9.78 -0.56 1.28
C ALA A 42 10.37 -1.17 0.01
N PHE A 43 11.68 -1.28 -0.07
CA PHE A 43 12.33 -2.15 -1.05
C PHE A 43 12.59 -3.53 -0.43
N ALA A 44 12.44 -4.56 -1.24
CA ALA A 44 12.71 -5.94 -0.83
C ALA A 44 13.20 -6.76 -2.04
N ARG A 45 13.38 -8.06 -1.84
CA ARG A 45 13.62 -9.01 -2.92
C ARG A 45 12.61 -10.16 -2.88
N LEU A 46 12.26 -10.66 -4.07
CA LEU A 46 11.50 -11.88 -4.27
C LEU A 46 12.23 -12.74 -5.29
N ASN A 47 12.64 -13.95 -4.89
CA ASN A 47 13.45 -14.84 -5.73
C ASN A 47 14.72 -14.16 -6.28
N GLY A 48 15.36 -13.31 -5.47
CA GLY A 48 16.55 -12.55 -5.82
C GLY A 48 16.31 -11.24 -6.58
N GLU A 49 15.12 -11.05 -7.17
CA GLU A 49 14.76 -9.85 -7.93
C GLU A 49 14.31 -8.71 -7.02
N ALA A 50 14.73 -7.48 -7.33
CA ALA A 50 14.37 -6.30 -6.54
C ALA A 50 12.92 -5.88 -6.80
N VAL A 51 12.16 -5.64 -5.73
CA VAL A 51 10.74 -5.25 -5.81
C VAL A 51 10.43 -4.07 -4.87
N GLY A 52 9.46 -3.25 -5.27
CA GLY A 52 8.83 -2.27 -4.41
C GLY A 52 7.64 -2.90 -3.67
N ILE A 53 7.63 -2.78 -2.34
CA ILE A 53 6.55 -3.23 -1.47
C ILE A 53 5.73 -2.02 -1.01
N ILE A 54 4.41 -2.11 -1.16
CA ILE A 54 3.45 -1.14 -0.63
C ILE A 54 2.44 -1.89 0.24
N ALA A 55 2.13 -1.43 1.44
CA ALA A 55 1.13 -2.10 2.26
C ALA A 55 0.36 -1.13 3.17
N ASN A 56 -0.93 -1.37 3.36
CA ASN A 56 -1.67 -0.69 4.41
C ASN A 56 -1.26 -1.24 5.78
N ASN A 57 -1.14 -0.38 6.79
CA ASN A 57 -0.81 -0.80 8.15
C ASN A 57 -2.03 -0.66 9.08
N PRO A 58 -2.73 -1.76 9.42
CA PRO A 58 -3.94 -1.70 10.23
C PRO A 58 -3.74 -1.19 11.66
N ILE A 59 -2.51 -1.21 12.19
CA ILE A 59 -2.20 -0.71 13.53
C ILE A 59 -2.35 0.82 13.59
N TYR A 60 -2.12 1.52 12.47
CA TYR A 60 -2.21 2.98 12.40
C TYR A 60 -3.43 3.40 11.60
N MET A 61 -4.33 4.17 12.23
CA MET A 61 -5.55 4.67 11.59
C MET A 61 -6.37 3.58 10.87
N ALA A 62 -6.34 2.34 11.39
CA ALA A 62 -6.96 1.16 10.78
C ALA A 62 -6.53 0.88 9.33
N GLY A 63 -5.37 1.38 8.87
CA GLY A 63 -4.92 1.27 7.48
C GLY A 63 -5.64 2.22 6.51
N ALA A 64 -6.36 3.22 7.02
CA ALA A 64 -7.02 4.23 6.19
C ALA A 64 -5.99 5.09 5.42
N ILE A 65 -6.38 5.56 4.24
CA ILE A 65 -5.52 6.36 3.36
C ILE A 65 -5.80 7.85 3.62
N ASP A 66 -4.83 8.58 4.15
CA ASP A 66 -4.89 10.03 4.39
C ASP A 66 -4.01 10.80 3.39
N TYR A 67 -4.08 12.13 3.39
CA TYR A 67 -3.35 12.95 2.42
C TYR A 67 -1.81 12.71 2.45
N ASN A 68 -1.23 12.39 3.61
CA ASN A 68 0.20 12.09 3.72
C ASN A 68 0.54 10.70 3.17
N ALA A 69 -0.25 9.68 3.49
CA ALA A 69 -0.11 8.35 2.91
C ALA A 69 -0.22 8.39 1.39
N SER A 70 -1.15 9.22 0.87
CA SER A 70 -1.33 9.40 -0.56
C SER A 70 -0.07 9.92 -1.25
N ASP A 71 0.54 10.98 -0.71
CA ASP A 71 1.79 11.53 -1.26
C ASP A 71 2.97 10.57 -1.12
N LYS A 72 3.05 9.85 0.02
CA LYS A 72 4.08 8.84 0.28
C LYS A 72 4.03 7.73 -0.77
N LEU A 73 2.85 7.14 -0.95
CA LEU A 73 2.63 6.07 -1.90
C LEU A 73 2.88 6.55 -3.33
N ALA A 74 2.24 7.65 -3.75
CA ALA A 74 2.32 8.13 -5.13
C ALA A 74 3.76 8.37 -5.58
N ARG A 75 4.60 8.95 -4.70
CA ARG A 75 6.01 9.17 -5.03
C ARG A 75 6.80 7.86 -5.07
N PHE A 76 6.49 6.91 -4.19
CA PHE A 76 7.17 5.62 -4.16
C PHE A 76 6.86 4.77 -5.40
N VAL A 77 5.60 4.73 -5.85
CA VAL A 77 5.18 4.08 -7.10
C VAL A 77 5.98 4.63 -8.27
N ARG A 78 6.03 5.96 -8.43
CA ARG A 78 6.77 6.59 -9.54
C ARG A 78 8.27 6.32 -9.49
N ILE A 79 8.87 6.19 -8.31
CA ILE A 79 10.26 5.77 -8.17
C ILE A 79 10.43 4.34 -8.70
N CYS A 80 9.58 3.40 -8.26
CA CYS A 80 9.66 2.01 -8.69
C CYS A 80 9.49 1.89 -10.20
N ASP A 81 8.48 2.57 -10.75
CA ASP A 81 8.20 2.59 -12.18
C ASP A 81 9.37 3.18 -13.00
N SER A 82 9.91 4.34 -12.60
CA SER A 82 11.04 4.98 -13.30
C SER A 82 12.31 4.12 -13.36
N PHE A 83 12.47 3.17 -12.45
CA PHE A 83 13.63 2.29 -12.36
C PHE A 83 13.31 0.82 -12.65
N ASN A 84 12.16 0.55 -13.28
CA ASN A 84 11.72 -0.79 -13.69
C ASN A 84 11.64 -1.81 -12.54
N LEU A 85 11.29 -1.35 -11.33
CA LEU A 85 11.08 -2.23 -10.18
C LEU A 85 9.61 -2.67 -10.15
N PRO A 86 9.31 -3.98 -10.21
CA PRO A 86 7.96 -4.49 -10.00
C PRO A 86 7.39 -4.07 -8.66
N LEU A 87 6.08 -3.84 -8.63
CA LEU A 87 5.35 -3.46 -7.43
C LEU A 87 4.54 -4.66 -6.90
N VAL A 88 4.71 -4.96 -5.62
CA VAL A 88 3.90 -5.93 -4.90
C VAL A 88 3.22 -5.22 -3.74
N GLN A 89 1.89 -5.26 -3.71
CA GLN A 89 1.11 -4.51 -2.75
C GLN A 89 0.17 -5.38 -1.91
N PHE A 90 0.05 -5.04 -0.63
CA PHE A 90 -0.75 -5.77 0.36
C PHE A 90 -1.88 -4.86 0.87
N GLN A 91 -3.10 -5.19 0.47
CA GLN A 91 -4.26 -4.37 0.72
C GLN A 91 -5.02 -4.83 1.98
N ASP A 92 -5.08 -3.94 2.98
CA ASP A 92 -6.02 -4.03 4.11
C ASP A 92 -6.41 -2.63 4.54
N THR A 93 -7.33 -2.02 3.79
CA THR A 93 -7.75 -0.65 4.01
C THR A 93 -9.27 -0.51 3.97
N PRO A 94 -9.87 0.17 4.96
CA PRO A 94 -11.32 0.34 5.01
C PRO A 94 -11.81 1.41 4.05
N ALA A 95 -11.06 2.51 3.88
CA ALA A 95 -11.44 3.66 3.06
C ALA A 95 -10.30 4.69 2.99
N VAL A 96 -10.48 5.68 2.11
CA VAL A 96 -9.83 6.99 2.23
C VAL A 96 -10.41 7.72 3.44
N MET A 97 -9.56 8.38 4.23
CA MET A 97 -9.95 9.05 5.45
C MET A 97 -10.89 10.24 5.16
N ILE A 98 -12.05 10.26 5.80
CA ILE A 98 -13.04 11.34 5.71
C ILE A 98 -12.88 12.27 6.92
N GLY A 99 -12.91 13.58 6.69
CA GLY A 99 -12.94 14.57 7.78
C GLY A 99 -12.61 15.97 7.30
N SER A 100 -13.10 16.98 8.01
CA SER A 100 -12.91 18.39 7.62
C SER A 100 -11.44 18.80 7.48
N GLN A 101 -10.55 18.19 8.26
CA GLN A 101 -9.10 18.39 8.12
C GLN A 101 -8.58 17.83 6.79
N GLN A 102 -8.97 16.60 6.42
CA GLN A 102 -8.55 15.97 5.16
C GLN A 102 -9.02 16.79 3.95
N GLU A 103 -10.26 17.28 3.99
CA GLU A 103 -10.81 18.16 2.97
C GLU A 103 -10.02 19.47 2.84
N ARG A 104 -9.76 20.16 3.96
CA ARG A 104 -8.95 21.41 3.96
C ARG A 104 -7.52 21.20 3.48
N MET A 105 -6.92 20.05 3.78
CA MET A 105 -5.59 19.70 3.27
C MET A 105 -5.61 19.31 1.80
N GLY A 106 -6.79 19.10 1.20
CA GLY A 106 -6.97 18.76 -0.19
C GLY A 106 -6.81 17.27 -0.46
N ILE A 107 -7.46 16.41 0.32
CA ILE A 107 -7.41 14.96 0.13
C ILE A 107 -7.76 14.54 -1.30
N ILE A 108 -8.66 15.24 -1.99
CA ILE A 108 -9.01 14.95 -3.39
C ILE A 108 -7.78 15.08 -4.31
N ARG A 109 -7.02 16.18 -4.20
CA ARG A 109 -5.80 16.40 -5.01
C ARG A 109 -4.63 15.52 -4.58
N HIS A 110 -4.58 15.09 -3.33
CA HIS A 110 -3.53 14.20 -2.83
C HIS A 110 -3.82 12.75 -3.22
N GLY A 111 -5.05 12.29 -3.02
CA GLY A 111 -5.52 10.98 -3.44
C GLY A 111 -5.47 10.78 -4.96
N SER A 112 -5.75 11.82 -5.75
CA SER A 112 -5.63 11.73 -7.21
C SER A 112 -4.20 11.45 -7.67
N LYS A 113 -3.17 11.88 -6.94
CA LYS A 113 -1.77 11.53 -7.25
C LYS A 113 -1.50 10.04 -7.14
N MET A 114 -2.14 9.33 -6.21
CA MET A 114 -2.01 7.88 -6.10
C MET A 114 -2.58 7.20 -7.33
N LEU A 115 -3.82 7.57 -7.70
CA LEU A 115 -4.50 7.03 -8.86
C LEU A 115 -3.68 7.31 -10.12
N TYR A 116 -3.18 8.54 -10.27
CA TYR A 116 -2.32 8.93 -11.37
C TYR A 116 -1.03 8.09 -11.41
N ALA A 117 -0.35 7.94 -10.28
CA ALA A 117 0.91 7.18 -10.21
C ALA A 117 0.70 5.72 -10.63
N TYR A 118 -0.40 5.08 -10.25
CA TYR A 118 -0.70 3.72 -10.69
C TYR A 118 -1.14 3.65 -12.15
N SER A 119 -1.97 4.59 -12.63
CA SER A 119 -2.40 4.61 -14.03
C SER A 119 -1.29 4.96 -15.01
N GLU A 120 -0.26 5.70 -14.57
CA GLU A 120 0.95 6.01 -15.34
C GLU A 120 1.93 4.82 -15.34
N ALA A 121 1.94 4.02 -14.27
CA ALA A 121 2.92 2.95 -14.11
C ALA A 121 2.75 1.83 -15.15
N THR A 122 3.89 1.33 -15.62
CA THR A 122 4.01 0.28 -16.65
C THR A 122 4.79 -0.94 -16.18
N VAL A 123 5.47 -0.84 -15.04
CA VAL A 123 6.08 -1.99 -14.36
C VAL A 123 5.01 -3.02 -13.95
N PRO A 124 5.39 -4.29 -13.76
CA PRO A 124 4.45 -5.28 -13.26
C PRO A 124 3.89 -4.91 -11.88
N ILE A 125 2.57 -5.01 -11.72
CA ILE A 125 1.86 -4.70 -10.47
C ILE A 125 1.08 -5.93 -10.01
N VAL A 126 1.41 -6.44 -8.82
CA VAL A 126 0.72 -7.55 -8.15
C VAL A 126 0.08 -7.04 -6.88
N THR A 127 -1.24 -7.22 -6.75
CA THR A 127 -2.01 -6.87 -5.56
C THR A 127 -2.41 -8.12 -4.81
N VAL A 128 -2.26 -8.11 -3.49
CA VAL A 128 -2.72 -9.16 -2.59
C VAL A 128 -3.70 -8.55 -1.62
N ILE A 129 -4.97 -8.89 -1.75
CA ILE A 129 -5.99 -8.45 -0.80
C ILE A 129 -5.90 -9.33 0.45
N VAL A 130 -5.44 -8.74 1.55
CA VAL A 130 -5.25 -9.46 2.82
C VAL A 130 -6.56 -9.55 3.61
N ARG A 131 -7.31 -8.44 3.71
CA ARG A 131 -8.57 -8.41 4.45
C ARG A 131 -9.57 -7.36 3.95
N LYS A 132 -9.41 -6.08 4.31
CA LYS A 132 -10.37 -5.01 3.94
C LYS A 132 -10.01 -4.42 2.58
N SER A 133 -11.01 -4.37 1.70
CA SER A 133 -10.89 -3.78 0.37
C SER A 133 -12.24 -3.21 -0.03
N TYR A 134 -12.56 -2.02 0.49
CA TYR A 134 -13.88 -1.40 0.33
C TYR A 134 -13.82 -0.09 -0.48
N ALA A 135 -14.90 0.16 -1.23
CA ALA A 135 -15.17 1.42 -1.92
C ALA A 135 -13.96 1.93 -2.73
N GLY A 136 -13.67 3.24 -2.67
CA GLY A 136 -12.58 3.87 -3.42
C GLY A 136 -11.19 3.33 -3.06
N ALA A 137 -11.03 2.62 -1.94
CA ALA A 137 -9.75 2.06 -1.55
C ALA A 137 -9.28 0.94 -2.50
N GLN A 138 -10.21 0.28 -3.21
CA GLN A 138 -9.92 -0.68 -4.28
C GLN A 138 -9.15 -0.03 -5.45
N LEU A 139 -9.53 1.19 -5.81
CA LEU A 139 -8.87 1.94 -6.86
C LEU A 139 -7.56 2.55 -6.33
N CYS A 140 -7.57 3.07 -5.11
CA CYS A 140 -6.38 3.66 -4.50
C CYS A 140 -5.23 2.67 -4.28
N MET A 141 -5.49 1.37 -4.13
CA MET A 141 -4.48 0.32 -3.96
C MET A 141 -4.30 -0.54 -5.22
N ALA A 142 -4.54 0.08 -6.38
CA ALA A 142 -4.38 -0.52 -7.70
C ALA A 142 -4.90 -1.97 -7.83
N ASN A 143 -6.21 -2.14 -7.76
CA ASN A 143 -6.85 -3.38 -8.21
C ASN A 143 -6.92 -3.44 -9.75
N LYS A 144 -7.51 -4.51 -10.30
CA LYS A 144 -7.53 -4.82 -11.73
C LYS A 144 -7.91 -3.64 -12.64
N PRO A 145 -8.93 -2.80 -12.31
CA PRO A 145 -9.30 -1.66 -13.15
C PRO A 145 -8.21 -0.58 -13.28
N MET A 146 -7.23 -0.54 -12.38
CA MET A 146 -6.14 0.44 -12.36
C MET A 146 -4.87 -0.04 -13.05
N GLY A 147 -4.90 -1.20 -13.70
CA GLY A 147 -3.76 -1.72 -14.46
C GLY A 147 -2.96 -2.80 -13.74
N ALA A 148 -3.41 -3.30 -12.59
CA ALA A 148 -2.74 -4.44 -11.96
C ALA A 148 -2.78 -5.69 -12.84
N ASP A 149 -1.63 -6.35 -12.97
CA ASP A 149 -1.50 -7.59 -13.72
C ASP A 149 -2.20 -8.74 -13.01
N TYR A 150 -2.05 -8.80 -11.68
CA TYR A 150 -2.65 -9.80 -10.81
C TYR A 150 -3.24 -9.18 -9.54
N VAL A 151 -4.39 -9.69 -9.09
CA VAL A 151 -5.09 -9.29 -7.86
C VAL A 151 -5.61 -10.54 -7.16
#